data_AF-A0A1Q3FW77-F1
#
_entry.id   AF-A0A1Q3FW77-F1
#
_cell.length_a   1.000
_cell.length_b   1.000
_cell.length_c   1.000
_cell.angle_alpha   90.00
_cell.angle_beta   90.00
_cell.angle_gamma   90.00
#
_symmetry.space_group_name_H-M   'P 1'
#
loop_
_entity.id
_entity.type
_entity.pdbx_description
1 polymer ?
#
loop_
_entity_poly.entity_id
_entity_poly.type
_entity_poly.pdbx_seq_one_letter_code
_entity_poly.pdbx_strand_id
1 'polypeptide(L)'
;MSGKKKEKKVEKNEQNEPSPEALFLSIREQQVNRASFSGQPNPEAQSDQMLSKMITMLSEVLTNVTDMAITVKHNKRMISELNVKADALGDKVNEILEHIPNLAPERHEHGRTIQHPGSKFQLVKSVEDLEALNTKSCDPDFVQATISHFSRLHGKGRYVGEGLTVCHQLINSFFDPTFLLSCSWTGAGRNVKKIPFQRYGNVIELFFRVVLNSDPLFSKVQTESFLHQCLRNAKQRVQNKGGKKPVSRKRKLIRGLPESSTEEERGAPETDEEEEIGQSEDDYDIIDEAEEHEKSSELSLKIEILDEQVLD
;
A
#
# COMPACT_ATOMS: atom_id res chain seq x y z
N MET A 1 45.79 -75.97 -20.63
CA MET A 1 45.94 -77.38 -20.26
C MET A 1 44.61 -77.90 -19.74
N SER A 2 44.24 -79.10 -20.20
CA SER A 2 42.99 -79.83 -20.00
C SER A 2 42.52 -79.93 -18.55
N GLY A 3 41.19 -79.94 -18.35
CA GLY A 3 40.60 -80.09 -17.03
C GLY A 3 39.14 -80.59 -17.00
N LYS A 4 38.91 -81.77 -17.57
CA LYS A 4 37.91 -82.81 -17.17
C LYS A 4 36.41 -82.44 -17.03
N LYS A 5 35.64 -82.96 -18.01
CA LYS A 5 34.23 -83.40 -17.90
C LYS A 5 33.97 -84.25 -16.64
N LYS A 6 32.85 -84.01 -15.98
CA LYS A 6 32.11 -85.02 -15.21
C LYS A 6 30.61 -84.90 -15.53
N GLU A 7 30.08 -85.94 -16.16
CA GLU A 7 28.65 -86.20 -16.29
C GLU A 7 28.08 -86.48 -14.90
N LYS A 8 26.93 -85.89 -14.59
CA LYS A 8 26.14 -86.26 -13.41
C LYS A 8 24.69 -86.54 -13.84
N LYS A 9 24.37 -87.81 -13.62
CA LYS A 9 23.12 -88.56 -13.77
C LYS A 9 21.90 -87.76 -13.28
N VAL A 10 20.91 -87.60 -14.16
CA VAL A 10 19.58 -87.05 -13.84
C VAL A 10 18.69 -88.21 -13.40
N GLU A 11 18.32 -88.19 -12.12
CA GLU A 11 17.37 -89.11 -11.50
C GLU A 11 15.99 -88.48 -11.60
N LYS A 12 15.10 -89.11 -12.38
CA LYS A 12 13.69 -88.74 -12.53
C LYS A 12 13.00 -88.98 -11.20
N ASN A 13 12.54 -87.91 -10.55
CA ASN A 13 11.59 -87.99 -9.45
C ASN A 13 10.19 -87.73 -10.01
N GLU A 14 9.50 -88.83 -10.28
CA GLU A 14 8.12 -88.88 -10.74
C GLU A 14 7.21 -88.84 -9.50
N GLN A 15 6.07 -88.17 -9.63
CA GLN A 15 4.89 -88.25 -8.76
C GLN A 15 4.86 -87.37 -7.51
N ASN A 16 4.21 -86.21 -7.67
CA ASN A 16 3.20 -85.79 -6.71
C ASN A 16 2.16 -84.93 -7.43
N GLU A 17 1.35 -85.58 -8.29
CA GLU A 17 0.14 -84.93 -8.79
C GLU A 17 -0.93 -84.94 -7.69
N PRO A 18 -1.50 -83.77 -7.34
CA PRO A 18 -2.48 -83.68 -6.27
C PRO A 18 -3.75 -84.44 -6.67
N SER A 19 -4.27 -85.22 -5.72
CA SER A 19 -5.55 -85.94 -5.85
C SER A 19 -6.67 -85.01 -6.36
N PRO A 20 -7.53 -85.47 -7.28
CA PRO A 20 -8.65 -84.67 -7.81
C PRO A 20 -9.52 -84.02 -6.73
N GLU A 21 -9.67 -84.64 -5.56
CA GLU A 21 -10.42 -84.06 -4.43
C GLU A 21 -9.74 -82.82 -3.83
N ALA A 22 -8.41 -82.77 -3.80
CA ALA A 22 -7.66 -81.62 -3.32
C ALA A 22 -7.79 -80.43 -4.30
N LEU A 23 -7.90 -80.70 -5.60
CA LEU A 23 -8.19 -79.69 -6.61
C LEU A 23 -9.62 -79.13 -6.46
N PHE A 24 -10.61 -79.98 -6.17
CA PHE A 24 -11.98 -79.51 -5.96
C PHE A 24 -12.15 -78.66 -4.69
N LEU A 25 -11.48 -79.02 -3.60
CA LEU A 25 -11.48 -78.20 -2.37
C LEU A 25 -10.79 -76.84 -2.58
N SER A 26 -9.63 -76.84 -3.28
CA SER A 26 -8.91 -75.61 -3.63
C SER A 26 -9.74 -74.68 -4.53
N ILE A 27 -10.45 -75.23 -5.52
CA ILE A 27 -11.36 -74.45 -6.37
C ILE A 27 -12.54 -73.91 -5.57
N ARG A 28 -13.11 -74.69 -4.64
CA ARG A 28 -14.22 -74.25 -3.81
C ARG A 28 -13.81 -73.16 -2.81
N GLU A 29 -12.64 -73.28 -2.18
CA GLU A 29 -12.06 -72.23 -1.33
C GLU A 29 -11.73 -70.96 -2.13
N GLN A 30 -11.21 -71.08 -3.35
CA GLN A 30 -11.00 -69.92 -4.23
C GLN A 30 -12.31 -69.24 -4.63
N GLN A 31 -13.41 -69.98 -4.81
CA GLN A 31 -14.71 -69.39 -5.15
C GLN A 31 -15.40 -68.73 -3.95
N VAL A 32 -15.30 -69.30 -2.74
CA VAL A 32 -15.82 -68.67 -1.51
C VAL A 32 -15.02 -67.40 -1.16
N ASN A 33 -13.71 -67.42 -1.37
CA ASN A 33 -12.87 -66.23 -1.19
C ASN A 33 -13.10 -65.16 -2.27
N ARG A 34 -13.44 -65.53 -3.51
CA ARG A 34 -13.77 -64.56 -4.57
C ARG A 34 -15.11 -63.84 -4.34
N ALA A 35 -16.09 -64.49 -3.72
CA ALA A 35 -17.36 -63.86 -3.38
C ALA A 35 -17.23 -62.81 -2.25
N SER A 36 -16.13 -62.83 -1.49
CA SER A 36 -15.85 -61.87 -0.41
C SER A 36 -14.89 -60.74 -0.83
N PHE A 37 -14.41 -60.75 -2.07
CA PHE A 37 -13.34 -59.85 -2.56
C PHE A 37 -13.80 -58.93 -3.70
N SER A 38 -15.09 -58.58 -3.76
CA SER A 38 -15.52 -57.32 -4.37
C SER A 38 -15.82 -56.32 -3.25
N GLY A 39 -14.80 -55.91 -2.50
CA GLY A 39 -14.84 -54.77 -1.57
C GLY A 39 -15.00 -53.42 -2.29
N GLN A 40 -15.73 -53.41 -3.41
CA GLN A 40 -16.24 -52.19 -4.00
C GLN A 40 -17.43 -51.76 -3.13
N PRO A 41 -17.35 -50.62 -2.42
CA PRO A 41 -18.47 -50.12 -1.65
C PRO A 41 -19.68 -50.03 -2.58
N ASN A 42 -20.84 -50.49 -2.10
CA ASN A 42 -22.10 -50.36 -2.84
C ASN A 42 -22.20 -48.90 -3.36
N PRO A 43 -22.32 -48.67 -4.68
CA PRO A 43 -22.35 -47.31 -5.23
C PRO A 43 -23.46 -46.44 -4.62
N GLU A 44 -24.56 -47.05 -4.17
CA GLU A 44 -25.59 -46.37 -3.40
C GLU A 44 -25.07 -45.85 -2.05
N ALA A 45 -24.30 -46.66 -1.31
CA ALA A 45 -23.71 -46.26 -0.03
C ALA A 45 -22.65 -45.16 -0.19
N GLN A 46 -21.94 -45.12 -1.33
CA GLN A 46 -21.01 -44.04 -1.64
C GLN A 46 -21.74 -42.72 -1.95
N SER A 47 -22.85 -42.81 -2.69
CA SER A 47 -23.74 -41.66 -2.96
C SER A 47 -24.31 -41.09 -1.65
N ASP A 48 -24.82 -41.95 -0.77
CA ASP A 48 -25.39 -41.54 0.52
C ASP A 48 -24.35 -40.89 1.44
N GLN A 49 -23.12 -41.42 1.44
CA GLN A 49 -22.01 -40.82 2.20
C GLN A 49 -21.65 -39.42 1.67
N MET A 50 -21.67 -39.22 0.35
CA MET A 50 -21.39 -37.92 -0.26
C MET A 50 -22.51 -36.91 0.03
N LEU A 51 -23.77 -37.34 -0.04
CA LEU A 51 -24.93 -36.53 0.34
C LEU A 51 -24.86 -36.12 1.81
N SER A 52 -24.55 -37.05 2.71
CA SER A 52 -24.39 -36.76 4.14
C SER A 52 -23.29 -35.73 4.43
N LYS A 53 -22.15 -35.84 3.74
CA LYS A 53 -21.06 -34.84 3.83
C LYS A 53 -21.50 -33.47 3.31
N MET A 54 -22.21 -33.42 2.18
CA MET A 54 -22.73 -32.16 1.63
C MET A 54 -23.73 -31.50 2.59
N ILE A 55 -24.65 -32.27 3.17
CA ILE A 55 -25.61 -31.77 4.15
C ILE A 55 -24.89 -31.19 5.37
N THR A 56 -23.86 -31.89 5.87
CA THR A 56 -23.05 -31.42 7.02
C THR A 56 -22.33 -30.11 6.70
N MET A 57 -21.66 -30.01 5.55
CA MET A 57 -20.99 -28.76 5.14
C MET A 57 -21.98 -27.60 4.97
N LEU A 58 -23.15 -27.86 4.37
CA LEU A 58 -24.19 -26.83 4.21
C LEU A 58 -24.74 -26.37 5.56
N SER A 59 -24.90 -27.28 6.53
CA SER A 59 -25.32 -26.92 7.88
C SER A 59 -24.30 -26.02 8.58
N GLU A 60 -23.00 -26.32 8.44
CA GLU A 60 -21.92 -25.52 9.04
C GLU A 60 -21.81 -24.14 8.40
N VAL A 61 -21.94 -24.05 7.08
CA VAL A 61 -22.00 -22.75 6.38
C VAL A 61 -23.20 -21.94 6.86
N LEU A 62 -24.36 -22.58 7.04
CA LEU A 62 -25.56 -21.89 7.52
C LEU A 62 -25.37 -21.34 8.94
N THR A 63 -24.79 -22.12 9.85
CA THR A 63 -24.50 -21.65 11.22
C THR A 63 -23.53 -20.47 11.22
N ASN A 64 -22.48 -20.53 10.40
CA ASN A 64 -21.51 -19.44 10.27
C ASN A 64 -22.17 -18.15 9.74
N VAL A 65 -23.04 -18.27 8.72
CA VAL A 65 -23.79 -17.13 8.18
C VAL A 65 -24.73 -16.53 9.23
N THR A 66 -25.39 -17.36 10.04
CA THR A 66 -26.24 -16.85 11.13
C THR A 66 -25.46 -16.10 12.20
N ASP A 67 -24.27 -16.60 12.57
CA ASP A 67 -23.40 -15.94 13.57
C ASP A 67 -22.84 -14.61 13.05
N MET A 68 -22.46 -14.57 11.77
CA MET A 68 -22.07 -13.32 11.11
C MET A 68 -23.23 -12.31 11.12
N ALA A 69 -24.46 -12.74 10.85
CA ALA A 69 -25.63 -11.86 10.86
C ALA A 69 -25.90 -11.27 12.26
N ILE A 70 -25.71 -12.06 13.32
CA ILE A 70 -25.81 -11.61 14.71
C ILE A 70 -24.72 -10.56 15.01
N THR A 71 -23.48 -10.82 14.60
CA THR A 71 -22.34 -9.92 14.79
C THR A 71 -22.54 -8.58 14.08
N VAL A 72 -22.99 -8.60 12.82
CA VAL A 72 -23.30 -7.38 12.06
C VAL A 72 -24.40 -6.57 12.74
N LYS A 73 -25.43 -7.23 13.27
CA LYS A 73 -26.52 -6.57 14.02
C LYS A 73 -26.00 -5.91 15.30
N HIS A 74 -25.08 -6.56 16.01
CA HIS A 74 -24.43 -6.00 17.20
C HIS A 74 -23.60 -4.76 16.84
N ASN A 75 -22.74 -4.86 15.82
CA ASN A 75 -21.91 -3.74 15.38
C ASN A 75 -22.74 -2.53 14.93
N LYS A 76 -23.85 -2.77 14.23
CA LYS A 76 -24.79 -1.71 13.85
C LYS A 76 -25.36 -0.96 15.06
N ARG A 77 -25.62 -1.67 16.18
CA ARG A 77 -26.07 -1.05 17.44
C ARG A 77 -24.97 -0.19 18.05
N MET A 78 -23.76 -0.71 18.13
CA MET A 78 -22.60 0.03 18.67
C MET A 78 -22.33 1.32 17.90
N ILE A 79 -22.39 1.30 16.57
CA ILE A 79 -22.25 2.49 15.73
C ILE A 79 -23.34 3.52 16.04
N SER A 80 -24.59 3.07 16.22
CA SER A 80 -25.69 3.96 16.59
C SER A 80 -25.45 4.64 17.95
N GLU A 81 -24.93 3.91 18.94
CA GLU A 81 -24.61 4.48 20.25
C GLU A 81 -23.46 5.48 20.20
N LEU A 82 -22.45 5.22 19.37
CA LEU A 82 -21.34 6.16 19.14
C LEU A 82 -21.81 7.44 18.48
N ASN A 83 -22.72 7.37 17.50
CA ASN A 83 -23.28 8.55 16.85
C ASN A 83 -24.04 9.43 17.85
N VAL A 84 -24.88 8.84 18.70
CA VAL A 84 -25.59 9.59 19.77
C VAL A 84 -24.61 10.29 20.72
N LYS A 85 -23.49 9.63 21.06
CA LYS A 85 -22.45 10.25 21.90
C LYS A 85 -21.72 11.39 21.18
N ALA A 86 -21.46 11.24 19.89
CA ALA A 86 -20.83 12.28 19.07
C ALA A 86 -21.72 13.51 18.97
N ASP A 87 -23.03 13.33 18.76
CA ASP A 87 -24.01 14.42 18.72
C ASP A 87 -24.07 15.14 20.08
N ALA A 88 -24.16 14.40 21.19
CA ALA A 88 -24.15 14.98 22.53
C ALA A 88 -22.84 15.74 22.86
N LEU A 89 -21.71 15.31 22.28
CA LEU A 89 -20.45 16.04 22.40
C LEU A 89 -20.44 17.31 21.55
N GLY A 90 -21.03 17.25 20.35
CA GLY A 90 -21.25 18.42 19.49
C GLY A 90 -22.08 19.50 20.19
N ASP A 91 -23.15 19.10 20.86
CA ASP A 91 -24.00 20.01 21.65
C ASP A 91 -23.21 20.67 22.79
N LYS A 92 -22.40 19.91 23.53
CA LYS A 92 -21.53 20.47 24.58
C LYS A 92 -20.48 21.43 24.05
N VAL A 93 -19.90 21.15 22.88
CA VAL A 93 -18.94 22.06 22.23
C VAL A 93 -19.63 23.37 21.84
N ASN A 94 -20.86 23.30 21.31
CA ASN A 94 -21.65 24.49 20.98
C ASN A 94 -22.01 25.28 22.24
N GLU A 95 -22.41 24.63 23.33
CA GLU A 95 -22.68 25.27 24.62
C GLU A 95 -21.44 26.02 25.16
N ILE A 96 -20.26 25.42 25.06
CA ILE A 96 -18.99 26.08 25.42
C ILE A 96 -18.72 27.28 24.50
N LEU A 97 -18.96 27.16 23.20
CA LEU A 97 -18.78 28.24 22.23
C LEU A 97 -19.70 29.44 22.51
N GLU A 98 -20.93 29.21 22.99
CA GLU A 98 -21.87 30.27 23.37
C GLU A 98 -21.43 31.06 24.62
N HIS A 99 -20.64 30.44 25.50
CA HIS A 99 -20.15 31.07 26.74
C HIS A 99 -18.80 31.79 26.58
N ILE A 100 -18.17 31.74 25.40
CA ILE A 100 -16.97 32.53 25.11
C ILE A 100 -17.44 33.94 24.68
N PRO A 101 -17.15 35.02 25.44
CA PRO A 101 -17.57 36.36 25.08
C PRO A 101 -16.90 36.78 23.76
N ASN A 102 -17.74 36.90 22.73
CA ASN A 102 -17.63 37.66 21.50
C ASN A 102 -16.27 38.39 21.27
N LEU A 103 -15.24 37.65 20.85
CA LEU A 103 -14.18 38.22 20.04
C LEU A 103 -14.74 38.26 18.62
N ALA A 104 -15.31 39.41 18.27
CA ALA A 104 -15.87 39.68 16.96
C ALA A 104 -14.93 39.22 15.84
N PRO A 105 -15.44 38.58 14.77
CA PRO A 105 -14.63 38.30 13.61
C PRO A 105 -14.44 39.62 12.87
N GLU A 106 -13.29 40.25 13.03
CA GLU A 106 -12.88 41.27 12.07
C GLU A 106 -12.84 40.61 10.69
N ARG A 107 -13.81 40.97 9.87
CA ARG A 107 -13.75 40.82 8.42
C ARG A 107 -12.60 41.68 7.95
N HIS A 108 -11.39 41.12 7.89
CA HIS A 108 -10.28 41.77 7.21
C HIS A 108 -10.15 41.26 5.79
N GLU A 109 -10.21 42.25 4.93
CA GLU A 109 -10.01 42.19 3.51
C GLU A 109 -8.63 41.63 3.16
N HIS A 110 -8.57 41.15 1.93
CA HIS A 110 -7.38 40.77 1.18
C HIS A 110 -6.13 41.57 1.56
N GLY A 111 -5.13 40.85 2.09
CA GLY A 111 -3.74 41.29 2.07
C GLY A 111 -3.25 42.01 3.31
N ARG A 112 -2.99 41.26 4.40
CA ARG A 112 -1.80 41.48 5.24
C ARG A 112 -1.55 40.32 6.19
N THR A 113 -0.32 39.82 6.15
CA THR A 113 0.26 38.83 7.05
C THR A 113 0.23 39.36 8.49
N ILE A 114 -0.74 38.92 9.31
CA ILE A 114 -0.69 39.10 10.76
C ILE A 114 0.22 38.01 11.33
N GLN A 115 1.43 38.40 11.68
CA GLN A 115 2.39 37.56 12.39
C GLN A 115 1.97 37.48 13.86
N HIS A 116 1.56 36.30 14.31
CA HIS A 116 1.65 35.97 15.74
C HIS A 116 3.13 35.83 16.11
N PRO A 117 3.61 36.45 17.19
CA PRO A 117 4.94 36.20 17.73
C PRO A 117 4.91 34.87 18.49
N GLY A 118 5.77 33.91 18.11
CA GLY A 118 5.96 32.69 18.89
C GLY A 118 6.87 31.68 18.23
N SER A 119 6.54 31.21 17.04
CA SER A 119 7.40 30.29 16.29
C SER A 119 7.05 30.35 14.80
N LYS A 120 7.83 31.11 14.04
CA LYS A 120 7.82 30.96 12.59
C LYS A 120 8.41 29.58 12.30
N PHE A 121 7.63 28.70 11.68
CA PHE A 121 8.17 27.46 11.15
C PHE A 121 9.30 27.83 10.19
N GLN A 122 10.50 27.27 10.41
CA GLN A 122 11.67 27.55 9.60
C GLN A 122 11.81 26.46 8.54
N LEU A 123 12.03 26.90 7.30
CA LEU A 123 12.33 26.01 6.18
C LEU A 123 13.63 25.26 6.45
N VAL A 124 13.61 23.94 6.34
CA VAL A 124 14.78 23.07 6.53
C VAL A 124 15.71 23.20 5.34
N LYS A 125 16.95 23.67 5.58
CA LYS A 125 17.96 23.89 4.54
C LYS A 125 19.22 23.04 4.71
N SER A 126 19.42 22.47 5.89
CA SER A 126 20.59 21.65 6.20
C SER A 126 20.22 20.43 7.04
N VAL A 127 21.21 19.57 7.29
CA VAL A 127 21.03 18.37 8.13
C VAL A 127 20.76 18.76 9.58
N GLU A 128 21.44 19.80 10.06
CA GLU A 128 21.27 20.33 11.41
C GLU A 128 19.85 20.87 11.61
N ASP A 129 19.28 21.54 10.61
CA ASP A 129 17.88 21.97 10.62
C ASP A 129 16.92 20.78 10.69
N LEU A 130 17.21 19.72 9.92
CA LEU A 130 16.38 18.51 9.87
C LEU A 130 16.40 17.76 11.21
N GLU A 131 17.59 17.64 11.83
CA GLU A 131 17.76 17.07 13.16
C GLU A 131 17.04 17.90 14.23
N ALA A 132 17.23 19.22 14.22
CA ALA A 132 16.55 20.12 15.14
C ALA A 132 15.03 20.06 14.99
N LEU A 133 14.52 19.97 13.76
CA LEU A 133 13.09 19.78 13.50
C LEU A 133 12.60 18.43 14.04
N ASN A 134 13.36 17.34 13.82
CA ASN A 134 13.00 16.01 14.30
C ASN A 134 12.94 15.94 15.83
N THR A 135 13.87 16.61 16.52
CA THR A 135 13.85 16.73 17.99
C THR A 135 12.69 17.58 18.49
N LYS A 136 12.44 18.74 17.86
CA LYS A 136 11.29 19.61 18.22
C LYS A 136 9.95 18.93 17.96
N SER A 137 9.87 18.06 16.96
CA SER A 137 8.64 17.32 16.63
C SER A 137 8.25 16.27 17.69
N CYS A 138 9.09 16.02 18.70
CA CYS A 138 8.70 15.26 19.89
C CYS A 138 7.78 16.05 20.83
N ASP A 139 7.84 17.38 20.81
CA ASP A 139 7.06 18.25 21.68
C ASP A 139 5.63 18.42 21.13
N PRO A 140 4.59 17.97 21.84
CA PRO A 140 3.20 18.12 21.41
C PRO A 140 2.79 19.57 21.16
N ASP A 141 3.31 20.52 21.95
CA ASP A 141 2.98 21.94 21.81
C ASP A 141 3.56 22.50 20.50
N PHE A 142 4.79 22.13 20.16
CA PHE A 142 5.40 22.46 18.87
C PHE A 142 4.62 21.85 17.69
N VAL A 143 4.19 20.59 17.81
CA VAL A 143 3.38 19.93 16.77
C VAL A 143 2.07 20.68 16.56
N GLN A 144 1.35 21.01 17.63
CA GLN A 144 0.09 21.77 17.54
C GLN A 144 0.30 23.18 16.99
N ALA A 145 1.37 23.87 17.39
CA ALA A 145 1.72 25.17 16.84
C ALA A 145 2.01 25.09 15.33
N THR A 146 2.67 24.02 14.89
CA THR A 146 2.97 23.78 13.47
C THR A 146 1.72 23.46 12.67
N ILE A 147 0.85 22.59 13.17
CA ILE A 147 -0.45 22.31 12.54
C ILE A 147 -1.27 23.59 12.44
N SER A 148 -1.33 24.39 13.50
CA SER A 148 -2.02 25.68 13.51
C SER A 148 -1.43 26.66 12.49
N HIS A 149 -0.10 26.68 12.36
CA HIS A 149 0.59 27.51 11.38
C HIS A 149 0.14 27.20 9.95
N PHE A 150 0.17 25.92 9.56
CA PHE A 150 -0.20 25.48 8.21
C PHE A 150 -1.71 25.41 7.96
N SER A 151 -2.52 25.26 9.02
CA SER A 151 -3.99 25.35 8.97
C SER A 151 -4.45 26.70 8.44
N ARG A 152 -3.71 27.78 8.72
CA ARG A 152 -4.03 29.11 8.18
C ARG A 152 -3.82 29.20 6.66
N LEU A 153 -2.93 28.37 6.11
CA LEU A 153 -2.61 28.36 4.68
C LEU A 153 -3.57 27.44 3.90
N HIS A 154 -3.82 26.23 4.40
CA HIS A 154 -4.59 25.21 3.67
C HIS A 154 -6.02 25.03 4.20
N GLY A 155 -6.34 25.56 5.39
CA GLY A 155 -7.66 25.41 6.02
C GLY A 155 -7.94 23.98 6.50
N LYS A 156 -8.68 23.86 7.59
CA LYS A 156 -9.09 22.55 8.12
C LYS A 156 -10.14 21.92 7.20
N GLY A 157 -9.89 20.70 6.73
CA GLY A 157 -10.84 19.95 5.90
C GLY A 157 -11.20 20.59 4.55
N ARG A 158 -10.38 21.50 4.00
CA ARG A 158 -10.67 22.14 2.70
C ARG A 158 -10.31 21.27 1.50
N TYR A 159 -9.48 20.25 1.71
CA TYR A 159 -8.89 19.43 0.66
C TYR A 159 -9.25 17.95 0.84
N VAL A 160 -10.47 17.64 1.29
CA VAL A 160 -10.91 16.25 1.52
C VAL A 160 -10.79 15.45 0.23
N GLY A 161 -9.98 14.38 0.25
CA GLY A 161 -9.65 13.56 -0.92
C GLY A 161 -8.60 14.15 -1.86
N GLU A 162 -8.05 15.33 -1.54
CA GLU A 162 -7.02 16.03 -2.32
C GLU A 162 -5.69 16.20 -1.56
N GLY A 163 -5.40 15.34 -0.57
CA GLY A 163 -4.20 15.45 0.26
C GLY A 163 -2.87 15.50 -0.52
N LEU A 164 -2.78 14.86 -1.69
CA LEU A 164 -1.60 14.98 -2.58
C LEU A 164 -1.34 16.42 -3.06
N THR A 165 -2.41 17.17 -3.36
CA THR A 165 -2.31 18.58 -3.74
C THR A 165 -1.72 19.40 -2.58
N VAL A 166 -2.17 19.13 -1.36
CA VAL A 166 -1.65 19.75 -0.14
C VAL A 166 -0.19 19.37 0.09
N CYS A 167 0.18 18.10 -0.08
CA CYS A 167 1.55 17.62 0.01
C CYS A 167 2.50 18.38 -0.93
N HIS A 168 2.10 18.59 -2.19
CA HIS A 168 2.88 19.34 -3.18
C HIS A 168 3.09 20.82 -2.81
N GLN A 169 2.12 21.42 -2.11
CA GLN A 169 2.22 22.79 -1.63
C GLN A 169 3.13 22.85 -0.38
N LEU A 170 2.87 21.99 0.60
CA LEU A 170 3.57 21.96 1.88
C LEU A 170 5.04 21.60 1.77
N ILE A 171 5.41 20.68 0.88
CA ILE A 171 6.79 20.20 0.79
C ILE A 171 7.80 21.33 0.55
N ASN A 172 7.41 22.36 -0.22
CA ASN A 172 8.27 23.51 -0.50
C ASN A 172 8.26 24.55 0.65
N SER A 173 7.32 24.43 1.59
CA SER A 173 7.27 25.20 2.82
C SER A 173 7.99 24.50 3.99
N PHE A 174 8.12 23.17 3.94
CA PHE A 174 8.86 22.38 4.92
C PHE A 174 10.36 22.33 4.62
N PHE A 175 10.72 22.06 3.36
CA PHE A 175 12.09 21.79 2.97
C PHE A 175 12.53 22.65 1.80
N ASP A 176 13.78 23.08 1.84
CA ASP A 176 14.41 23.66 0.69
C ASP A 176 14.60 22.59 -0.41
N PRO A 177 14.15 22.83 -1.65
CA PRO A 177 14.30 21.82 -2.71
C PRO A 177 15.75 21.49 -3.05
N THR A 178 16.69 22.41 -2.83
CA THR A 178 18.12 22.13 -3.01
C THR A 178 18.64 21.23 -1.89
N PHE A 179 18.15 21.39 -0.66
CA PHE A 179 18.45 20.46 0.43
C PHE A 179 17.94 19.04 0.13
N LEU A 180 16.72 18.90 -0.40
CA LEU A 180 16.15 17.60 -0.76
C LEU A 180 16.98 16.82 -1.80
N LEU A 181 17.83 17.49 -2.61
CA LEU A 181 18.77 16.81 -3.52
C LEU A 181 19.82 15.97 -2.80
N SER A 182 20.23 16.42 -1.61
CA SER A 182 21.22 15.78 -0.75
C SER A 182 20.64 14.60 0.04
N CYS A 183 19.32 14.45 0.05
CA CYS A 183 18.61 13.38 0.72
C CYS A 183 18.28 12.22 -0.24
N SER A 184 18.17 11.02 0.30
CA SER A 184 17.45 9.89 -0.30
C SER A 184 16.71 9.15 0.80
N TRP A 185 15.82 8.22 0.44
CA TRP A 185 15.03 7.53 1.45
C TRP A 185 15.90 6.74 2.44
N THR A 186 16.75 5.86 1.92
CA THR A 186 17.63 4.98 2.72
C THR A 186 19.04 5.53 2.92
N GLY A 187 19.40 6.63 2.25
CA GLY A 187 20.77 7.17 2.21
C GLY A 187 21.69 6.49 1.20
N ALA A 188 21.22 5.40 0.56
CA ALA A 188 21.96 4.73 -0.50
C ALA A 188 22.09 5.65 -1.73
N GLY A 189 23.30 5.69 -2.30
CA GLY A 189 23.62 6.42 -3.51
C GLY A 189 24.87 5.82 -4.15
N ARG A 190 24.88 5.67 -5.48
CA ARG A 190 25.97 5.00 -6.21
C ARG A 190 27.32 5.69 -6.02
N ASN A 191 27.33 7.03 -5.98
CA ASN A 191 28.57 7.81 -6.02
C ASN A 191 28.76 8.76 -4.82
N VAL A 192 27.68 9.12 -4.12
CA VAL A 192 27.71 10.07 -3.00
C VAL A 192 26.78 9.55 -1.90
N LYS A 193 27.28 9.50 -0.66
CA LYS A 193 26.45 9.19 0.51
C LYS A 193 25.40 10.29 0.68
N LYS A 194 24.13 9.91 0.63
CA LYS A 194 23.01 10.82 0.83
C LYS A 194 22.47 10.71 2.25
N ILE A 195 21.77 11.75 2.70
CA ILE A 195 21.13 11.76 4.01
C ILE A 195 19.92 10.81 3.98
N PRO A 196 19.86 9.78 4.86
CA PRO A 196 18.76 8.83 4.91
C PRO A 196 17.51 9.44 5.56
N PHE A 197 16.57 9.91 4.73
CA PHE A 197 15.38 10.63 5.17
C PHE A 197 14.44 9.77 6.03
N GLN A 198 14.41 8.45 5.82
CA GLN A 198 13.57 7.52 6.60
C GLN A 198 13.89 7.51 8.10
N ARG A 199 15.08 7.98 8.52
CA ARG A 199 15.46 8.03 9.94
C ARG A 199 14.75 9.14 10.72
N TYR A 200 14.16 10.11 10.03
CA TYR A 200 13.52 11.28 10.64
C TYR A 200 12.01 11.05 10.81
N GLY A 201 11.66 9.98 11.53
CA GLY A 201 10.28 9.53 11.72
C GLY A 201 9.34 10.60 12.32
N ASN A 202 9.85 11.44 13.23
CA ASN A 202 9.03 12.51 13.82
C ASN A 202 8.73 13.62 12.83
N VAL A 203 9.66 13.91 11.90
CA VAL A 203 9.43 14.87 10.81
C VAL A 203 8.41 14.33 9.82
N ILE A 204 8.50 13.04 9.47
CA ILE A 204 7.52 12.36 8.61
C ILE A 204 6.13 12.39 9.26
N GLU A 205 6.05 12.07 10.55
CA GLU A 205 4.81 12.11 11.33
C GLU A 205 4.25 13.54 11.44
N LEU A 206 5.10 14.54 11.69
CA LEU A 206 4.69 15.95 11.70
C LEU A 206 4.11 16.37 10.35
N PHE A 207 4.80 16.04 9.26
CA PHE A 207 4.33 16.33 7.90
C PHE A 207 2.97 15.68 7.63
N PHE A 208 2.83 14.39 7.99
CA PHE A 208 1.56 13.67 7.89
C PHE A 208 0.44 14.37 8.67
N ARG A 209 0.66 14.73 9.93
CA ARG A 209 -0.37 15.40 10.76
C ARG A 209 -0.81 16.74 10.19
N VAL A 210 0.10 17.48 9.58
CA VAL A 210 -0.24 18.74 8.90
C VAL A 210 -1.13 18.49 7.68
N VAL A 211 -0.84 17.46 6.87
CA VAL A 211 -1.68 17.07 5.73
C VAL A 211 -3.04 16.55 6.21
N LEU A 212 -3.06 15.69 7.23
CA LEU A 212 -4.27 15.08 7.80
C LEU A 212 -5.27 16.14 8.30
N ASN A 213 -4.77 17.25 8.83
CA ASN A 213 -5.61 18.37 9.23
C ASN A 213 -6.34 19.03 8.04
N SER A 214 -5.75 18.97 6.84
CA SER A 214 -6.35 19.50 5.61
C SER A 214 -7.21 18.46 4.87
N ASP A 215 -6.78 17.19 4.90
CA ASP A 215 -7.47 16.03 4.32
C ASP A 215 -7.52 14.86 5.33
N PRO A 216 -8.65 14.68 6.03
CA PRO A 216 -8.82 13.60 7.01
C PRO A 216 -8.77 12.19 6.44
N LEU A 217 -8.90 12.02 5.12
CA LEU A 217 -8.84 10.72 4.45
C LEU A 217 -7.42 10.33 4.04
N PHE A 218 -6.47 11.26 4.15
CA PHE A 218 -5.09 11.01 3.76
C PHE A 218 -4.40 10.06 4.73
N SER A 219 -3.69 9.07 4.21
CA SER A 219 -3.03 8.05 5.03
C SER A 219 -1.53 8.32 5.23
N LYS A 220 -0.97 7.72 6.28
CA LYS A 220 0.48 7.77 6.53
C LYS A 220 1.27 7.09 5.40
N VAL A 221 0.78 5.97 4.87
CA VAL A 221 1.38 5.27 3.74
C VAL A 221 1.44 6.16 2.50
N GLN A 222 0.37 6.93 2.21
CA GLN A 222 0.36 7.90 1.12
C GLN A 222 1.38 9.03 1.36
N THR A 223 1.58 9.44 2.62
CA THR A 223 2.59 10.44 2.99
C THR A 223 4.00 9.94 2.71
N GLU A 224 4.33 8.72 3.15
CA GLU A 224 5.65 8.12 2.93
C GLU A 224 5.92 7.89 1.45
N SER A 225 4.94 7.34 0.71
CA SER A 225 5.03 7.17 -0.75
C SER A 225 5.26 8.51 -1.46
N PHE A 226 4.55 9.57 -1.05
CA PHE A 226 4.74 10.91 -1.59
C PHE A 226 6.16 11.44 -1.30
N LEU A 227 6.65 11.31 -0.07
CA LEU A 227 7.98 11.77 0.32
C LEU A 227 9.07 10.99 -0.42
N HIS A 228 8.89 9.68 -0.60
CA HIS A 228 9.76 8.83 -1.41
C HIS A 228 9.85 9.34 -2.86
N GLN A 229 8.70 9.55 -3.49
CA GLN A 229 8.61 10.06 -4.86
C GLN A 229 9.16 11.49 -4.99
N CYS A 230 8.97 12.31 -3.96
CA CYS A 230 9.51 13.66 -3.87
C CYS A 230 11.05 13.66 -3.88
N LEU A 231 11.68 12.77 -3.10
CA LEU A 231 13.13 12.63 -3.04
C LEU A 231 13.71 12.09 -4.35
N ARG A 232 13.06 11.08 -4.95
CA ARG A 232 13.45 10.54 -6.27
C ARG A 232 13.45 11.62 -7.35
N ASN A 233 12.46 12.51 -7.33
CA ASN A 233 12.30 13.58 -8.32
C ASN A 233 12.90 14.92 -7.89
N ALA A 234 13.71 14.97 -6.82
CA ALA A 234 14.23 16.23 -6.29
C ALA A 234 15.02 17.02 -7.35
N LYS A 235 15.82 16.34 -8.20
CA LYS A 235 16.59 16.94 -9.30
C LYS A 235 15.67 17.65 -10.30
N GLN A 236 14.65 16.95 -10.79
CA GLN A 236 13.67 17.50 -11.73
C GLN A 236 12.90 18.68 -11.11
N ARG A 237 12.60 18.62 -9.81
CA ARG A 237 11.90 19.70 -9.10
C ARG A 237 12.70 20.98 -8.97
N VAL A 238 14.00 20.88 -8.77
CA VAL A 238 14.90 22.04 -8.70
C VAL A 238 15.05 22.68 -10.09
N GLN A 239 15.22 21.85 -11.13
CA GLN A 239 15.32 22.32 -12.52
C GLN A 239 14.03 23.00 -13.01
N ASN A 240 12.86 22.48 -12.62
CA ASN A 240 11.56 23.01 -13.03
C ASN A 240 11.14 24.33 -12.34
N LYS A 241 11.89 24.81 -11.34
CA LYS A 241 11.61 26.11 -10.70
C LYS A 241 11.86 27.32 -11.62
N GLY A 242 12.52 27.13 -12.77
CA GLY A 242 12.81 28.18 -13.76
C GLY A 242 11.64 28.60 -14.68
N GLY A 243 10.40 28.20 -14.36
CA GLY A 243 9.22 28.53 -15.16
C GLY A 243 8.87 27.41 -16.13
N LYS A 244 7.81 26.67 -15.83
CA LYS A 244 7.13 25.89 -16.89
C LYS A 244 6.62 26.91 -17.90
N LYS A 245 7.08 26.83 -19.16
CA LYS A 245 6.35 27.48 -20.27
C LYS A 245 4.88 27.07 -20.11
N PRO A 246 3.92 28.01 -20.04
CA PRO A 246 2.53 27.64 -19.88
C PRO A 246 2.17 26.68 -21.00
N VAL A 247 1.76 25.46 -20.63
CA VAL A 247 1.26 24.49 -21.61
C VAL A 247 0.00 25.12 -22.19
N SER A 248 0.11 25.62 -23.42
CA SER A 248 -1.05 26.04 -24.20
C SER A 248 -1.90 24.80 -24.43
N ARG A 249 -2.87 24.58 -23.55
CA ARG A 249 -3.91 23.59 -23.78
C ARG A 249 -4.63 24.05 -25.03
N LYS A 250 -4.32 23.44 -26.19
CA LYS A 250 -5.10 23.60 -27.42
C LYS A 250 -6.53 23.21 -27.06
N ARG A 251 -7.40 24.21 -26.85
CA ARG A 251 -8.83 24.00 -26.76
C ARG A 251 -9.21 23.31 -28.06
N LYS A 252 -9.71 22.07 -27.98
CA LYS A 252 -10.37 21.44 -29.14
C LYS A 252 -11.53 22.36 -29.50
N LEU A 253 -11.38 23.11 -30.59
CA LEU A 253 -12.46 23.87 -31.19
C LEU A 253 -13.57 22.85 -31.49
N ILE A 254 -14.72 23.01 -30.85
CA ILE A 254 -15.92 22.23 -31.19
C ILE A 254 -16.24 22.61 -32.64
N ARG A 255 -15.95 21.69 -33.57
CA ARG A 255 -16.17 21.87 -35.00
C ARG A 255 -17.68 21.77 -35.24
N GLY A 256 -18.33 22.92 -35.43
CA GLY A 256 -19.77 22.95 -35.64
C GLY A 256 -20.33 24.35 -35.82
N LEU A 257 -19.82 25.10 -36.80
CA LEU A 257 -20.60 26.15 -37.47
C LEU A 257 -19.97 26.40 -38.86
N PRO A 258 -20.75 26.44 -39.96
CA PRO A 258 -20.24 26.74 -41.28
C PRO A 258 -20.24 28.26 -41.45
N GLU A 259 -19.06 28.85 -41.62
CA GLU A 259 -18.95 30.23 -42.09
C GLU A 259 -18.09 30.28 -43.35
N SER A 260 -18.60 31.08 -44.26
CA SER A 260 -18.32 31.22 -45.66
C SER A 260 -16.91 31.75 -45.96
N SER A 261 -16.35 31.19 -47.02
CA SER A 261 -15.42 31.80 -47.98
C SER A 261 -15.17 33.31 -47.86
N THR A 262 -13.91 33.68 -47.67
CA THR A 262 -13.19 34.64 -48.55
C THR A 262 -11.68 34.46 -48.40
N GLU A 263 -11.02 34.58 -49.54
CA GLU A 263 -9.58 34.44 -49.82
C GLU A 263 -8.73 35.51 -49.12
N GLU A 264 -7.45 35.20 -48.85
CA GLU A 264 -6.30 35.98 -49.37
C GLU A 264 -4.95 35.43 -48.87
N GLU A 265 -4.03 35.24 -49.83
CA GLU A 265 -2.60 34.99 -49.65
C GLU A 265 -1.90 36.08 -48.84
N ARG A 266 -0.92 35.72 -48.00
CA ARG A 266 0.48 36.18 -48.12
C ARG A 266 1.37 35.72 -46.96
N GLY A 267 2.55 35.24 -47.34
CA GLY A 267 3.80 35.63 -46.67
C GLY A 267 4.34 34.69 -45.60
N ALA A 268 5.15 33.72 -46.03
CA ALA A 268 6.32 33.30 -45.26
C ALA A 268 7.30 34.50 -45.12
N PRO A 269 8.18 34.54 -44.10
CA PRO A 269 9.41 33.75 -44.22
C PRO A 269 9.85 33.01 -42.95
N GLU A 270 10.60 31.96 -43.26
CA GLU A 270 11.56 31.22 -42.46
C GLU A 270 12.50 32.11 -41.64
N THR A 271 12.77 31.68 -40.41
CA THR A 271 14.13 31.64 -39.86
C THR A 271 14.20 30.46 -38.90
N ASP A 272 14.81 29.38 -39.39
CA ASP A 272 15.30 28.26 -38.60
C ASP A 272 16.55 28.70 -37.83
N GLU A 273 16.43 28.83 -36.52
CA GLU A 273 17.57 28.77 -35.61
C GLU A 273 17.37 27.50 -34.76
N GLU A 274 17.99 26.42 -35.24
CA GLU A 274 18.16 25.17 -34.51
C GLU A 274 19.13 25.42 -33.33
N GLU A 275 18.59 25.69 -32.14
CA GLU A 275 19.34 25.53 -30.90
C GLU A 275 19.41 24.03 -30.55
N GLU A 276 20.57 23.46 -30.86
CA GLU A 276 21.06 22.15 -30.46
C GLU A 276 21.11 22.03 -28.93
N ILE A 277 20.01 21.62 -28.30
CA ILE A 277 20.00 21.19 -26.90
C ILE A 277 20.47 19.74 -26.87
N GLY A 278 21.76 19.57 -26.61
CA GLY A 278 22.40 18.28 -26.34
C GLY A 278 21.62 17.48 -25.29
N GLN A 279 20.94 16.44 -25.78
CA GLN A 279 20.43 15.36 -24.95
C GLN A 279 21.64 14.52 -24.54
N SER A 280 22.15 14.75 -23.33
CA SER A 280 22.99 13.74 -22.68
C SER A 280 22.09 12.56 -22.34
N GLU A 281 22.15 11.52 -23.16
CA GLU A 281 21.68 10.17 -22.89
C GLU A 281 22.46 9.60 -21.69
N ASP A 282 22.06 10.00 -20.48
CA ASP A 282 22.42 9.25 -19.27
C ASP A 282 21.32 8.22 -19.04
N ASP A 283 21.52 7.05 -19.66
CA ASP A 283 21.02 5.75 -19.23
C ASP A 283 20.95 5.67 -17.70
N TYR A 284 19.74 5.54 -17.12
CA TYR A 284 19.55 4.86 -15.84
C TYR A 284 18.14 4.27 -15.66
N ASP A 285 18.09 2.97 -15.88
CA ASP A 285 17.57 1.92 -15.00
C ASP A 285 16.20 2.14 -14.32
N ILE A 286 15.20 1.52 -14.93
CA ILE A 286 14.08 0.87 -14.26
C ILE A 286 14.68 -0.15 -13.29
N ILE A 287 14.79 0.19 -12.00
CA ILE A 287 15.15 -0.76 -10.95
C ILE A 287 13.86 -1.53 -10.58
N ASP A 288 13.96 -2.86 -10.66
CA ASP A 288 12.92 -3.84 -10.34
C ASP A 288 12.33 -3.61 -8.93
N GLU A 289 11.04 -3.27 -8.89
CA GLU A 289 10.23 -3.12 -7.66
C GLU A 289 10.04 -4.46 -6.89
N ALA A 290 10.40 -5.60 -7.48
CA ALA A 290 10.12 -6.92 -6.93
C ALA A 290 11.03 -7.32 -5.76
N GLU A 291 12.28 -6.85 -5.71
CA GLU A 291 13.26 -7.33 -4.72
C GLU A 291 13.25 -6.53 -3.40
N GLU A 292 12.67 -5.32 -3.39
CA GLU A 292 12.60 -4.48 -2.17
C GLU A 292 11.38 -4.81 -1.28
N HIS A 293 10.30 -5.36 -1.84
CA HIS A 293 9.10 -5.74 -1.06
C HIS A 293 9.32 -6.98 -0.17
N GLU A 294 10.24 -7.86 -0.56
CA GLU A 294 10.58 -9.07 0.20
C GLU A 294 11.41 -8.72 1.44
N LYS A 295 12.39 -7.81 1.32
CA LYS A 295 13.22 -7.35 2.45
C LYS A 295 12.44 -6.54 3.48
N SER A 296 11.45 -5.75 3.05
CA SER A 296 10.60 -4.99 3.99
C SER A 296 9.67 -5.91 4.79
N SER A 297 9.20 -7.02 4.20
CA SER A 297 8.34 -7.99 4.88
C SER A 297 9.15 -8.84 5.87
N GLU A 298 10.39 -9.20 5.52
CA GLU A 298 11.26 -9.99 6.39
C GLU A 298 11.74 -9.20 7.63
N LEU A 299 11.89 -7.87 7.52
CA LEU A 299 12.22 -7.00 8.66
C LEU A 299 11.02 -6.82 9.61
N SER A 300 9.79 -6.79 9.09
CA SER A 300 8.59 -6.66 9.93
C SER A 300 8.34 -7.91 10.78
N LEU A 301 8.58 -9.11 10.21
CA LEU A 301 8.48 -10.38 10.95
C LEU A 301 9.57 -10.53 12.02
N LYS A 302 10.77 -9.98 11.81
CA LYS A 302 11.84 -10.00 12.82
C LYS A 302 11.57 -9.08 14.00
N ILE A 303 10.78 -8.02 13.83
CA ILE A 303 10.40 -7.13 14.93
C ILE A 303 9.34 -7.78 15.83
N GLU A 304 8.34 -8.46 15.27
CA GLU A 304 7.33 -9.19 16.06
C GLU A 304 7.95 -10.32 16.91
N ILE A 305 8.94 -11.04 16.39
CA ILE A 305 9.60 -12.14 17.13
C ILE A 305 10.46 -11.60 18.29
N LEU A 306 11.00 -10.38 18.19
CA LEU A 306 11.82 -9.79 19.25
C LEU A 306 10.98 -9.24 20.40
N ASP A 307 9.77 -8.76 20.14
CA ASP A 307 8.85 -8.30 21.19
C ASP A 307 8.27 -9.47 22.01
N GLU A 308 8.17 -10.67 21.43
CA GLU A 308 7.67 -11.87 22.11
C GLU A 308 8.73 -12.51 23.04
N GLN A 309 10.03 -12.26 22.82
CA GLN A 309 11.13 -12.79 23.65
C GLN A 309 11.52 -11.91 24.84
N VAL A 310 10.89 -10.74 25.01
CA VAL A 310 11.19 -9.81 26.11
C VAL A 310 10.13 -9.88 27.23
N LEU A 311 9.11 -10.74 27.07
CA LEU A 311 8.01 -10.91 28.03
C LEU A 311 8.03 -12.24 28.82
N ASP A 312 9.09 -13.03 28.68
CA ASP A 312 9.43 -14.18 29.55
C ASP A 312 10.74 -13.91 30.33
#